data_AF-A0A4Z2DY99-F1
#
_entry.id   AF-A0A4Z2DY99-F1
#
_cell.length_a   1.000
_cell.length_b   1.000
_cell.length_c   1.000
_cell.angle_alpha   90.00
_cell.angle_beta   90.00
_cell.angle_gamma   90.00
#
_symmetry.space_group_name_H-M   'P 1'
#
loop_
_entity.id
_entity.type
_entity.pdbx_description
1 polymer ?
#
loop_
_entity_poly.entity_id
_entity_poly.type
_entity_poly.pdbx_seq_one_letter_code
_entity_poly.pdbx_strand_id
1 'polypeptide(L)'
;MTLPWGSLSSLKLDCRSQSDDGPIMWVRPGEQMVPTADMPKSPFKRRRSMNEIKNLHYLPRASEPREVLFEDRTKAHADHVGQSFDWQSTAAVGVLKAVHFGEW
;
A
#
# COMPACT_ATOMS: atom_id res chain seq x y z
N MET A 1 -18.38 4.48 22.56
CA MET A 1 -17.73 4.04 23.82
C MET A 1 -16.21 4.06 23.72
N THR A 2 -15.62 3.50 22.66
CA THR A 2 -14.16 3.29 22.48
C THR A 2 -13.43 4.28 21.57
N LEU A 3 -14.10 5.35 21.08
CA LEU A 3 -13.40 6.44 20.38
C LEU A 3 -12.38 7.13 21.31
N PRO A 4 -11.38 7.86 20.79
CA PRO A 4 -10.39 8.57 21.62
C PRO A 4 -11.00 9.54 22.64
N TRP A 5 -12.18 10.12 22.36
CA TRP A 5 -12.97 10.95 23.28
C TRP A 5 -14.21 10.23 23.84
N GLY A 6 -14.21 8.90 23.81
CA GLY A 6 -15.26 8.05 24.33
C GLY A 6 -15.19 7.87 25.84
N SER A 7 -16.25 7.29 26.43
CA SER A 7 -16.36 7.09 27.87
C SER A 7 -15.31 6.15 28.46
N LEU A 8 -14.73 5.24 27.67
CA LEU A 8 -13.64 4.36 28.11
C LEU A 8 -12.24 4.94 27.92
N SER A 9 -12.12 6.13 27.33
CA SER A 9 -10.82 6.74 27.09
C SER A 9 -10.25 7.40 28.36
N SER A 10 -8.98 7.14 28.62
CA SER A 10 -8.19 7.86 29.62
C SER A 10 -7.86 9.29 29.17
N LEU A 11 -7.84 9.54 27.86
CA LEU A 11 -7.54 10.84 27.29
C LEU A 11 -8.70 11.82 27.56
N LYS A 12 -8.36 13.00 28.10
CA LYS A 12 -9.27 14.13 28.33
C LYS A 12 -8.77 15.32 27.52
N LEU A 13 -9.59 15.79 26.59
CA LEU A 13 -9.27 16.90 25.70
C LEU A 13 -10.36 17.96 25.76
N ASP A 14 -9.99 19.22 25.58
CA ASP A 14 -10.93 20.32 25.41
C ASP A 14 -11.58 20.29 24.02
N CYS A 15 -10.80 19.89 23.00
CA CYS A 15 -11.27 19.76 21.63
C CYS A 15 -10.78 18.46 20.98
N ARG A 16 -11.65 17.83 20.18
CA ARG A 16 -11.33 16.59 19.45
C ARG A 16 -10.20 16.76 18.43
N SER A 17 -10.02 17.96 17.88
CA SER A 17 -8.98 18.26 16.89
C SER A 17 -7.56 18.27 17.47
N GLN A 18 -7.41 18.15 18.80
CA GLN A 18 -6.12 18.06 19.48
C GLN A 18 -5.64 16.61 19.68
N SER A 19 -6.45 15.62 19.25
CA SER A 19 -6.08 14.21 19.35
C SER A 19 -5.25 13.78 18.14
N ASP A 20 -4.13 13.12 18.39
CA ASP A 20 -3.35 12.41 17.37
C ASP A 20 -3.81 10.96 17.19
N ASP A 21 -4.78 10.48 17.98
CA ASP A 21 -5.26 9.08 17.99
C ASP A 21 -6.24 8.76 16.84
N GLY A 22 -6.39 9.68 15.89
CA GLY A 22 -7.34 9.58 14.78
C GLY A 22 -8.76 10.06 15.13
N PRO A 23 -9.81 9.55 14.45
CA PRO A 23 -9.80 8.43 13.51
C PRO A 23 -9.14 8.78 12.17
N ILE A 24 -8.46 7.81 11.59
CA ILE A 24 -7.92 7.87 10.22
C ILE A 24 -8.70 6.92 9.30
N MET A 25 -8.77 7.26 8.02
CA MET A 25 -9.45 6.46 6.99
C MET A 25 -8.52 6.26 5.79
N TRP A 26 -8.41 5.03 5.33
CA TRP A 26 -7.68 4.67 4.12
C TRP A 26 -8.35 3.49 3.42
N VAL A 27 -8.01 3.28 2.16
CA VAL A 27 -8.52 2.17 1.34
C VAL A 27 -7.33 1.43 0.76
N ARG A 28 -7.42 0.09 0.73
CA ARG A 28 -6.41 -0.81 0.21
C ARG A 28 -7.01 -1.61 -0.97
N PRO A 29 -6.33 -1.70 -2.13
CA PRO A 29 -6.85 -2.41 -3.30
C PRO A 29 -6.80 -3.94 -3.19
N GLY A 30 -6.02 -4.49 -2.23
CA GLY A 30 -5.78 -5.92 -2.10
C GLY A 30 -4.51 -6.38 -2.82
N GLU A 31 -4.01 -7.55 -2.42
CA GLU A 31 -2.85 -8.20 -3.04
C GLU A 31 -3.19 -8.65 -4.47
N GLN A 32 -2.31 -8.35 -5.43
CA GLN A 32 -2.54 -8.67 -6.84
C GLN A 32 -1.24 -8.82 -7.64
N MET A 33 -1.31 -9.54 -8.76
CA MET A 33 -0.27 -9.51 -9.79
C MET A 33 -0.51 -8.31 -10.70
N VAL A 34 0.48 -7.43 -10.85
CA VAL A 34 0.38 -6.23 -11.68
C VAL A 34 1.19 -6.43 -12.97
N PRO A 35 0.58 -6.28 -14.17
CA PRO A 35 1.31 -6.38 -15.43
C PRO A 35 2.40 -5.32 -15.59
N THR A 36 3.58 -5.73 -16.04
CA THR A 36 4.74 -4.87 -16.31
C THR A 36 4.69 -4.24 -17.72
N ALA A 37 3.63 -4.53 -18.50
CA ALA A 37 3.60 -4.33 -19.95
C ALA A 37 3.46 -2.87 -20.43
N ASP A 38 3.21 -1.91 -19.54
CA ASP A 38 3.01 -0.49 -19.92
C ASP A 38 4.15 0.46 -19.49
N MET A 39 5.29 -0.07 -19.02
CA MET A 39 6.50 0.77 -18.91
C MET A 39 7.12 0.91 -20.30
N PRO A 40 6.99 2.06 -21.00
CA PRO A 40 7.76 2.27 -22.21
C PRO A 40 9.21 2.13 -21.82
N LYS A 41 9.89 1.10 -22.36
CA LYS A 41 11.35 1.02 -22.30
C LYS A 41 11.85 2.39 -22.74
N SER A 42 12.59 3.07 -21.87
CA SER A 42 13.13 4.42 -22.14
C SER A 42 13.57 4.53 -23.61
N PRO A 43 13.15 5.59 -24.35
CA PRO A 43 13.47 5.76 -25.77
C PRO A 43 14.98 5.79 -26.05
N PHE A 44 15.80 5.95 -25.01
CA PHE A 44 17.25 6.10 -25.08
C PHE A 44 18.05 4.79 -25.13
N LYS A 45 17.41 3.62 -25.24
CA LYS A 45 18.16 2.38 -25.52
C LYS A 45 18.63 2.41 -26.97
N ARG A 46 19.80 3.04 -27.18
CA ARG A 46 20.55 3.18 -28.44
C ARG A 46 20.24 2.01 -29.38
N ARG A 47 19.60 2.30 -30.51
CA ARG A 47 19.55 1.42 -31.69
C ARG A 47 20.99 1.06 -32.06
N ARG A 48 21.50 -0.06 -31.54
CA ARG A 48 22.65 -0.73 -32.16
C ARG A 48 22.12 -1.22 -33.50
N SER A 49 22.76 -0.80 -34.59
CA SER A 49 22.52 -1.33 -35.94
C SER A 49 22.47 -2.85 -35.85
N MET A 50 21.29 -3.44 -36.03
CA MET A 50 21.10 -4.89 -36.02
C MET A 50 20.68 -5.29 -37.43
N ASN A 51 21.52 -6.09 -38.07
CA ASN A 51 21.17 -6.82 -39.30
C ASN A 51 19.86 -7.56 -39.09
N GLU A 52 18.86 -7.28 -39.91
CA GLU A 52 17.51 -7.85 -39.87
C GLU A 52 17.51 -9.39 -39.96
N ILE A 53 18.55 -9.97 -40.57
CA ILE A 53 18.80 -11.42 -40.67
C ILE A 53 19.03 -12.06 -39.29
N LYS A 54 19.60 -11.33 -38.30
CA LYS A 54 19.77 -11.86 -36.93
C LYS A 54 18.47 -11.88 -36.13
N ASN A 55 17.45 -11.13 -36.53
CA ASN A 55 16.13 -11.14 -35.88
C ASN A 55 15.24 -12.31 -36.34
N LEU A 56 15.58 -12.95 -37.47
CA LEU A 56 14.94 -14.18 -37.97
C LEU A 56 15.37 -15.43 -37.18
N HIS A 57 16.53 -15.39 -36.53
CA HIS A 57 16.89 -16.39 -35.53
C HIS A 57 16.00 -16.17 -34.32
N TYR A 58 15.02 -17.06 -34.16
CA TYR A 58 14.08 -17.18 -33.04
C TYR A 58 14.66 -16.61 -31.74
N LEU A 59 14.42 -15.32 -31.50
CA LEU A 59 14.87 -14.70 -30.27
C LEU A 59 14.07 -15.38 -29.16
N PRO A 60 14.71 -16.03 -28.17
CA PRO A 60 13.99 -16.70 -27.12
C PRO A 60 13.05 -15.67 -26.49
N ARG A 61 11.75 -15.99 -26.55
CA ARG A 61 10.69 -15.22 -25.89
C ARG A 61 11.20 -14.91 -24.49
N ALA A 62 11.34 -13.62 -24.15
CA ALA A 62 11.87 -13.23 -22.84
C ALA A 62 11.14 -14.04 -21.76
N SER A 63 11.89 -14.90 -21.06
CA SER A 63 11.40 -15.80 -20.02
C SER A 63 11.05 -15.07 -18.72
N GLU A 64 11.32 -13.76 -18.68
CA GLU A 64 11.08 -12.90 -17.54
C GLU A 64 9.57 -12.75 -17.27
N PRO A 65 9.13 -12.90 -16.01
CA PRO A 65 7.76 -12.63 -15.59
C PRO A 65 7.32 -11.24 -16.04
N ARG A 66 6.19 -11.17 -16.76
CA ARG A 66 5.60 -9.91 -17.21
C ARG A 66 4.62 -9.33 -16.19
N GLU A 67 4.66 -9.84 -14.98
CA GLU A 67 3.81 -9.43 -13.88
C GLU A 67 4.65 -9.42 -12.60
N VAL A 68 4.39 -8.45 -11.73
CA VAL A 68 5.05 -8.31 -10.43
C VAL A 68 3.98 -8.41 -9.34
N LEU A 69 4.27 -9.16 -8.28
CA LEU A 69 3.40 -9.23 -7.11
C LEU A 69 3.40 -7.88 -6.39
N PHE A 70 2.22 -7.28 -6.26
CA PHE A 70 1.97 -6.15 -5.37
C PHE A 70 1.53 -6.68 -3.99
N GLU A 71 2.45 -6.68 -3.04
CA GLU A 71 2.19 -7.08 -1.66
C GLU A 71 1.49 -5.94 -0.89
N ASP A 72 0.21 -6.10 -0.63
CA ASP A 72 -0.62 -5.15 0.10
C ASP A 72 -0.67 -5.48 1.60
N ARG A 73 0.50 -5.45 2.26
CA ARG A 73 0.68 -5.81 3.68
C ARG A 73 1.11 -4.64 4.55
N THR A 74 0.88 -4.75 5.86
CA THR A 74 1.52 -3.91 6.89
C THR A 74 2.43 -4.81 7.72
N LYS A 75 3.68 -4.40 7.95
CA LYS A 75 4.63 -5.18 8.77
C LYS A 75 4.16 -5.28 10.23
N ALA A 76 4.64 -6.28 10.95
CA ALA A 76 4.37 -6.44 12.37
C ALA A 76 4.80 -5.18 13.16
N HIS A 77 3.90 -4.67 13.99
CA HIS A 77 4.10 -3.53 14.87
C HIS A 77 3.18 -3.63 16.08
N ALA A 78 3.43 -2.81 17.10
CA ALA A 78 2.54 -2.60 18.22
C ALA A 78 2.12 -1.12 18.22
N ASP A 79 0.82 -0.86 18.30
CA ASP A 79 0.31 0.50 18.42
C ASP A 79 0.75 1.12 19.75
N HIS A 80 1.23 2.36 19.70
CA HIS A 80 1.70 3.08 20.86
C HIS A 80 1.35 4.56 20.81
N VAL A 81 1.30 5.18 21.98
CA VAL A 81 1.32 6.63 22.17
C VAL A 81 2.64 7.05 22.81
N GLY A 82 3.00 8.33 22.68
CA GLY A 82 4.26 8.87 23.21
C GLY A 82 5.47 8.70 22.28
N GLN A 83 6.55 9.41 22.60
CA GLN A 83 7.79 9.43 21.81
C GLN A 83 8.97 8.87 22.63
N SER A 84 9.88 8.17 21.95
CA SER A 84 11.13 7.64 22.52
C SER A 84 10.96 6.76 23.76
N PHE A 85 11.22 7.29 24.96
CA PHE A 85 11.24 6.53 26.21
C PHE A 85 9.86 6.44 26.89
N ASP A 86 8.89 7.25 26.46
CA ASP A 86 7.54 7.30 27.02
C ASP A 86 6.54 6.46 26.21
N TRP A 87 7.02 5.42 25.52
CA TRP A 87 6.15 4.54 24.75
C TRP A 87 5.20 3.80 25.66
N GLN A 88 3.91 4.00 25.42
CA GLN A 88 2.84 3.26 26.07
C GLN A 88 2.03 2.53 25.01
N SER A 89 1.84 1.22 25.21
CA SER A 89 0.99 0.41 24.35
C SER A 89 -0.43 0.98 24.35
N THR A 90 -1.07 1.07 23.19
CA THR A 90 -2.45 1.54 23.07
C THR A 90 -3.32 0.53 22.34
N ALA A 91 -4.63 0.62 22.55
CA ALA A 91 -5.59 -0.22 21.86
C ALA A 91 -5.87 0.34 20.45
N ALA A 92 -5.87 -0.53 19.44
CA ALA A 92 -6.40 -0.19 18.13
C ALA A 92 -7.82 -0.74 17.95
N VAL A 93 -8.69 0.09 17.39
CA VAL A 93 -10.07 -0.28 17.05
C VAL A 93 -10.29 0.01 15.57
N GLY A 94 -10.61 -1.03 14.80
CA GLY A 94 -10.81 -0.93 13.36
C GLY A 94 -12.26 -1.22 12.95
N VAL A 95 -12.71 -0.55 11.90
CA VAL A 95 -13.95 -0.87 11.19
C VAL A 95 -13.59 -1.17 9.74
N LEU A 96 -14.04 -2.32 9.23
CA LEU A 96 -13.79 -2.74 7.86
C LEU A 96 -15.06 -2.63 7.02
N LYS A 97 -14.92 -2.04 5.84
CA LYS A 97 -15.96 -2.00 4.81
C LYS A 97 -15.33 -2.36 3.47
N ALA A 98 -15.90 -3.36 2.78
CA ALA A 98 -15.45 -3.72 1.45
C ALA A 98 -15.76 -2.62 0.44
N VAL A 99 -14.87 -2.44 -0.54
CA VAL A 99 -15.13 -1.57 -1.70
C VAL A 99 -16.14 -2.26 -2.59
N HIS A 100 -17.24 -1.57 -2.90
CA HIS A 100 -18.28 -2.05 -3.79
C HIS A 100 -18.61 -0.97 -4.81
N PHE A 101 -18.94 -1.38 -6.03
CA PHE A 101 -19.38 -0.50 -7.12
C PHE A 101 -20.73 -0.99 -7.65
N GLY A 102 -21.71 -0.09 -7.72
CA GLY A 102 -23.10 -0.39 -8.09
C GLY A 102 -24.11 -0.14 -6.97
N GLU A 103 -25.39 -0.23 -7.30
CA GLU A 103 -26.49 -0.22 -6.33
C GLU A 103 -26.81 -1.64 -5.84
N TRP A 104 -27.43 -1.73 -4.66
CA TRP A 104 -27.84 -2.98 -4.02
C TRP A 104 -29.19 -3.48 -4.53
#